data_AF-A0A947HZE5-F1
#
_entry.id   AF-A0A947HZE5-F1
#
_cell.length_a   1.000
_cell.length_b   1.000
_cell.length_c   1.000
_cell.angle_alpha   90.00
_cell.angle_beta   90.00
_cell.angle_gamma   90.00
#
_symmetry.space_group_name_H-M   'P 1'
#
loop_
_entity.id
_entity.type
_entity.pdbx_description
1 polymer ?
#
loop_
_entity_poly.entity_id
_entity_poly.type
_entity_poly.pdbx_seq_one_letter_code
_entity_poly.pdbx_strand_id
1 'polypeptide(L)'
;MEKSVKYILVTIGTIFTISIIGYVTFNSLGYSVADSMHDAEQLAQIFVDEGKSANNCLKIIRFFPNYPPLGVIQSGCIHEYASLTKDPSACELLLPSSYGWSCLGAVEEKLFLGDPCYYSTVRNRVYCNRKYSEGELTIEDPQMNNCSSYERNDLREWCHFERTARIAYAHECDQITHPVVYDNCEYNYAIKMKDIKYCSAIKEPERQNMCKVYLEMVEKYK
;
A
#
# COMPACT_ATOMS: atom_id res chain seq x y z
N MET A 1 -11.60 5.76 60.92
CA MET A 1 -12.24 5.12 59.75
C MET A 1 -12.83 6.15 58.79
N GLU A 2 -13.71 7.05 59.25
CA GLU A 2 -14.39 8.03 58.37
C GLU A 2 -13.45 9.01 57.63
N LYS A 3 -12.39 9.51 58.29
CA LYS A 3 -11.39 10.39 57.66
C LYS A 3 -10.61 9.70 56.54
N SER A 4 -10.29 8.41 56.70
CA SER A 4 -9.56 7.62 55.69
C SER A 4 -10.41 7.39 54.44
N VAL A 5 -11.72 7.15 54.59
CA VAL A 5 -12.65 6.98 53.46
C VAL A 5 -12.79 8.28 52.66
N LYS A 6 -12.92 9.44 53.34
CA LYS A 6 -13.00 10.75 52.66
C LYS A 6 -11.73 11.03 51.84
N TYR A 7 -10.56 10.73 52.39
CA TYR A 7 -9.30 10.93 51.67
C TYR A 7 -9.18 10.02 50.43
N ILE A 8 -9.58 8.75 50.55
CA ILE A 8 -9.60 7.81 49.42
C ILE A 8 -10.53 8.31 48.30
N LEU A 9 -11.74 8.76 48.63
CA LEU A 9 -12.69 9.28 47.64
C LEU A 9 -12.19 10.54 46.93
N VAL A 10 -11.60 11.49 47.67
CA VAL A 10 -11.01 12.70 47.07
C VAL A 10 -9.83 12.34 46.16
N THR A 11 -9.02 11.36 46.55
CA THR A 11 -7.87 10.90 45.75
C THR A 11 -8.35 10.25 44.45
N ILE A 12 -9.32 9.34 44.51
CA ILE A 12 -9.91 8.70 43.32
C ILE A 12 -10.55 9.75 42.40
N GLY A 13 -11.32 10.69 42.96
CA GLY A 13 -11.96 11.77 42.19
C GLY A 13 -10.93 12.66 41.49
N THR A 14 -9.84 13.00 42.17
CA THR A 14 -8.74 13.78 41.59
C THR A 14 -8.06 13.04 40.44
N ILE A 15 -7.73 11.75 40.63
CA ILE A 15 -7.11 10.91 39.59
C ILE A 15 -8.03 10.82 38.36
N PHE A 16 -9.32 10.54 38.57
CA PHE A 16 -10.29 10.43 37.48
C PHE A 16 -10.43 11.74 36.70
N THR A 17 -10.48 12.88 37.40
CA THR A 17 -10.57 14.21 36.77
C THR A 17 -9.32 14.52 35.95
N ILE A 18 -8.13 14.24 36.47
CA ILE A 18 -6.86 14.41 35.73
C ILE A 18 -6.84 13.53 34.49
N SER A 19 -7.30 12.28 34.57
CA SER A 19 -7.37 11.37 33.42
C SER A 19 -8.30 11.90 32.33
N ILE A 20 -9.47 12.44 32.68
CA ILE A 20 -10.41 13.04 31.71
C ILE A 20 -9.80 14.29 31.06
N ILE A 21 -9.24 15.20 31.86
CA ILE A 21 -8.61 16.42 31.34
C ILE A 21 -7.45 16.07 30.41
N GLY A 22 -6.63 15.09 30.80
CA GLY A 22 -5.54 14.58 29.97
C GLY A 22 -6.06 14.05 28.64
N TYR A 23 -7.07 13.16 28.66
CA TYR A 23 -7.69 12.59 27.46
C TYR A 23 -8.23 13.68 26.51
N VAL A 24 -8.99 14.65 27.03
CA VAL A 24 -9.54 15.76 26.23
C VAL A 24 -8.42 16.63 25.65
N THR A 25 -7.37 16.90 26.43
CA THR A 25 -6.23 17.71 25.99
C THR A 25 -5.42 17.00 24.90
N PHE A 26 -5.20 15.69 25.02
CA PHE A 26 -4.51 14.92 23.97
C PHE A 26 -5.32 14.90 22.66
N ASN A 27 -6.62 14.66 22.76
CA ASN A 27 -7.50 14.69 21.58
C ASN A 27 -7.54 16.07 20.91
N SER A 28 -7.58 17.16 21.68
CA SER A 28 -7.57 18.52 21.11
C SER A 28 -6.24 18.88 20.43
N LEU A 29 -5.14 18.26 20.85
CA LEU A 29 -3.83 18.34 20.19
C LEU A 29 -3.69 17.38 18.99
N GLY A 30 -4.73 16.59 18.68
CA GLY A 30 -4.75 15.64 17.58
C GLY A 30 -3.97 14.35 17.85
N TYR A 31 -3.73 14.00 19.11
CA TYR A 31 -3.23 12.68 19.48
C TYR A 31 -4.38 11.68 19.51
N SER A 32 -4.10 10.47 19.02
CA SER A 32 -5.04 9.35 19.11
C SER A 32 -4.50 8.32 20.09
N VAL A 33 -5.40 7.75 20.88
CA VAL A 33 -5.03 6.76 21.89
C VAL A 33 -5.15 5.38 21.29
N ALA A 34 -4.04 4.65 21.22
CA ALA A 34 -4.09 3.22 21.02
C ALA A 34 -4.52 2.56 22.34
N ASP A 35 -5.71 1.99 22.34
CA ASP A 35 -6.26 1.21 23.44
C ASP A 35 -6.53 -0.23 22.99
N SER A 36 -7.04 -1.07 23.90
CA SER A 36 -7.35 -2.46 23.57
C SER A 36 -8.45 -2.62 22.51
N MET A 37 -9.14 -1.54 22.12
CA MET A 37 -10.25 -1.57 21.18
C MET A 37 -9.84 -1.16 19.76
N HIS A 38 -8.67 -0.53 19.59
CA HIS A 38 -8.20 -0.01 18.30
C HIS A 38 -6.80 -0.51 17.98
N ASP A 39 -6.69 -1.48 17.08
CA ASP A 39 -5.42 -1.86 16.47
C ASP A 39 -4.98 -0.87 15.37
N ALA A 40 -3.84 -1.16 14.76
CA ALA A 40 -3.25 -0.32 13.73
C ALA A 40 -4.17 -0.15 12.50
N GLU A 41 -4.91 -1.20 12.12
CA GLU A 41 -5.82 -1.19 10.97
C GLU A 41 -7.05 -0.33 11.26
N GLN A 42 -7.64 -0.50 12.45
CA GLN A 42 -8.78 0.31 12.88
C GLN A 42 -8.44 1.80 12.99
N LEU A 43 -7.25 2.13 13.52
CA LEU A 43 -6.78 3.51 13.58
C LEU A 43 -6.57 4.11 12.19
N ALA A 44 -6.00 3.34 11.25
CA ALA A 44 -5.85 3.77 9.88
C ALA A 44 -7.21 4.06 9.23
N GLN A 45 -8.18 3.15 9.39
CA GLN A 45 -9.54 3.33 8.85
C GLN A 45 -10.20 4.59 9.41
N ILE A 46 -10.12 4.82 10.72
CA ILE A 46 -10.64 6.05 11.36
C ILE A 46 -10.00 7.30 10.72
N PHE A 47 -8.69 7.31 10.51
CA PHE A 47 -8.02 8.46 9.90
C PHE A 47 -8.42 8.68 8.45
N VAL A 48 -8.62 7.62 7.67
CA VAL A 48 -9.14 7.73 6.31
C VAL A 48 -10.57 8.28 6.32
N ASP A 49 -11.45 7.73 7.15
CA ASP A 49 -12.86 8.14 7.25
C ASP A 49 -13.02 9.60 7.70
N GLU A 50 -12.13 10.07 8.58
CA GLU A 50 -12.09 11.45 9.07
C GLU A 50 -11.33 12.42 8.14
N GLY A 51 -10.76 11.94 7.02
CA GLY A 51 -9.96 12.75 6.10
C GLY A 51 -8.66 13.30 6.72
N LYS A 52 -8.12 12.61 7.72
CA LYS A 52 -6.85 12.93 8.38
C LYS A 52 -5.69 12.41 7.54
N SER A 53 -4.56 13.11 7.58
CA SER A 53 -3.34 12.66 6.88
C SER A 53 -2.61 11.52 7.62
N ALA A 54 -1.81 10.74 6.89
CA ALA A 54 -0.97 9.66 7.42
C ALA A 54 -0.08 10.08 8.61
N ASN A 55 0.33 11.36 8.67
CA ASN A 55 1.10 11.91 9.79
C ASN A 55 0.39 11.81 11.15
N ASN A 56 -0.94 11.63 11.18
CA ASN A 56 -1.66 11.40 12.42
C ASN A 56 -1.35 10.01 13.02
N CYS A 57 -0.92 9.02 12.23
CA CYS A 57 -0.40 7.76 12.74
C CYS A 57 0.84 7.96 13.63
N LEU A 58 1.67 8.98 13.37
CA LEU A 58 2.82 9.31 14.22
C LEU A 58 2.42 9.96 15.56
N LYS A 59 1.17 10.40 15.69
CA LYS A 59 0.61 11.00 16.91
C LYS A 59 -0.17 10.00 17.75
N ILE A 60 -0.04 8.70 17.46
CA ILE A 60 -0.60 7.66 18.32
C ILE A 60 0.19 7.63 19.63
N ILE A 61 -0.52 7.51 20.75
CA ILE A 61 0.05 7.31 22.09
C ILE A 61 -0.47 6.00 22.70
N ARG A 62 0.36 5.38 23.54
CA ARG A 62 0.06 4.10 24.19
C ARG A 62 0.05 4.27 25.71
N PHE A 63 -1.08 3.97 26.36
CA PHE A 63 -1.19 4.01 27.83
C PHE A 63 -0.92 2.66 28.50
N PHE A 64 -1.21 1.53 27.84
CA PHE A 64 -1.10 0.21 28.46
C PHE A 64 0.22 -0.50 28.08
N PRO A 65 0.99 -1.00 29.05
CA PRO A 65 2.30 -1.62 28.80
C PRO A 65 2.20 -2.98 28.10
N ASN A 66 1.09 -3.70 28.26
CA ASN A 66 0.85 -5.02 27.66
C ASN A 66 0.45 -4.96 26.18
N TYR A 67 0.33 -3.77 25.62
CA TYR A 67 -0.05 -3.56 24.22
C TYR A 67 1.22 -3.56 23.32
N PRO A 68 1.12 -3.83 22.00
CA PRO A 68 2.28 -3.84 21.12
C PRO A 68 3.18 -2.59 21.26
N PRO A 69 4.48 -2.67 20.93
CA PRO A 69 5.36 -1.51 20.97
C PRO A 69 4.79 -0.35 20.14
N LEU A 70 4.92 0.89 20.63
CA LEU A 70 4.31 2.05 19.97
C LEU A 70 4.73 2.16 18.50
N GLY A 71 6.02 1.96 18.19
CA GLY A 71 6.52 1.99 16.83
C GLY A 71 5.83 0.98 15.89
N VAL A 72 5.43 -0.20 16.39
CA VAL A 72 4.73 -1.23 15.60
C VAL A 72 3.31 -0.77 15.25
N ILE A 73 2.62 -0.12 16.19
CA ILE A 73 1.27 0.42 15.98
C ILE A 73 1.32 1.59 14.99
N GLN A 74 2.26 2.51 15.18
CA GLN A 74 2.46 3.65 14.30
C GLN A 74 2.81 3.20 12.89
N SER A 75 3.75 2.26 12.74
CA SER A 75 4.14 1.75 11.43
C SER A 75 2.99 1.01 10.76
N GLY A 76 2.27 0.16 11.49
CA GLY A 76 1.11 -0.56 10.97
C GLY A 76 0.01 0.38 10.50
N CYS A 77 -0.26 1.45 11.27
CA CYS A 77 -1.24 2.47 10.90
C CYS A 77 -0.86 3.17 9.59
N ILE A 78 0.42 3.54 9.42
CA ILE A 78 0.89 4.18 8.18
C ILE A 78 0.75 3.22 7.00
N HIS A 79 1.17 1.97 7.18
CA HIS A 79 1.09 0.94 6.14
C HIS A 79 -0.35 0.74 5.68
N GLU A 80 -1.27 0.55 6.63
CA GLU A 80 -2.68 0.34 6.31
C GLU A 80 -3.33 1.60 5.74
N TYR A 81 -2.99 2.78 6.26
CA TYR A 81 -3.45 4.06 5.71
C TYR A 81 -3.06 4.21 4.23
N ALA A 82 -1.79 3.96 3.90
CA ALA A 82 -1.29 4.03 2.53
C ALA A 82 -2.04 3.05 1.62
N SER A 83 -2.24 1.82 2.10
CA SER A 83 -2.98 0.76 1.42
C SER A 83 -4.44 1.14 1.18
N LEU A 84 -5.15 1.67 2.19
CA LEU A 84 -6.56 2.08 2.09
C LEU A 84 -6.76 3.25 1.13
N THR A 85 -5.86 4.25 1.19
CA THR A 85 -5.94 5.47 0.37
C THR A 85 -5.27 5.33 -1.00
N LYS A 86 -4.55 4.22 -1.23
CA LYS A 86 -3.68 4.01 -2.39
C LYS A 86 -2.65 5.13 -2.59
N ASP A 87 -2.24 5.76 -1.49
CA ASP A 87 -1.28 6.86 -1.50
C ASP A 87 0.14 6.33 -1.20
N PRO A 88 1.01 6.20 -2.21
CA PRO A 88 2.37 5.70 -2.02
C PRO A 88 3.25 6.68 -1.22
N SER A 89 2.91 7.98 -1.18
CA SER A 89 3.70 8.98 -0.45
C SER A 89 3.63 8.78 1.07
N ALA A 90 2.54 8.18 1.57
CA ALA A 90 2.43 7.80 2.97
C ALA A 90 3.49 6.76 3.38
N CYS A 91 3.91 5.87 2.46
CA CYS A 91 4.96 4.88 2.71
C CYS A 91 6.35 5.51 2.92
N GLU A 92 6.57 6.76 2.50
CA GLU A 92 7.83 7.48 2.74
C GLU A 92 8.14 7.63 4.23
N LEU A 93 7.12 7.69 5.07
CA LEU A 93 7.26 7.76 6.54
C LEU A 93 7.85 6.47 7.13
N LEU A 94 7.85 5.37 6.38
CA LEU A 94 8.37 4.06 6.78
C LEU A 94 9.72 3.74 6.11
N LEU A 95 10.12 4.49 5.10
CA LEU A 95 11.38 4.26 4.39
C LEU A 95 12.58 4.80 5.19
N PRO A 96 13.76 4.18 5.08
CA PRO A 96 14.13 3.09 4.17
C PRO A 96 13.95 1.67 4.73
N SER A 97 13.11 1.47 5.75
CA SER A 97 12.95 0.14 6.34
C SER A 97 12.39 -0.88 5.35
N SER A 98 12.66 -2.17 5.57
CA SER A 98 12.03 -3.26 4.80
C SER A 98 10.50 -3.19 4.84
N TYR A 99 9.95 -2.68 5.95
CA TYR A 99 8.53 -2.46 6.12
C TYR A 99 7.98 -1.32 5.24
N GLY A 100 8.78 -0.27 5.00
CA GLY A 100 8.44 0.78 4.04
C GLY A 100 8.41 0.29 2.60
N TRP A 101 9.34 -0.59 2.21
CA TRP A 101 9.29 -1.26 0.91
C TRP A 101 8.09 -2.19 0.78
N SER A 102 7.72 -2.90 1.85
CA SER A 102 6.50 -3.71 1.91
C SER A 102 5.23 -2.85 1.73
N CYS A 103 5.20 -1.65 2.33
CA CYS A 103 4.10 -0.70 2.17
C CYS A 103 3.89 -0.30 0.70
N LEU A 104 4.98 0.05 0.00
CA LEU A 104 4.90 0.35 -1.43
C LEU A 104 4.33 -0.83 -2.24
N GLY A 105 4.75 -2.06 -1.94
CA GLY A 105 4.21 -3.26 -2.58
C GLY A 105 2.71 -3.46 -2.33
N ALA A 106 2.22 -3.16 -1.13
CA ALA A 106 0.79 -3.26 -0.82
C ALA A 106 -0.06 -2.20 -1.56
N VAL A 107 0.48 -0.98 -1.72
CA VAL A 107 -0.15 0.08 -2.52
C VAL A 107 -0.16 -0.31 -4.00
N GLU A 108 0.96 -0.82 -4.51
CA GLU A 108 1.10 -1.33 -5.87
C GLU A 108 0.04 -2.41 -6.18
N GLU A 109 -0.09 -3.42 -5.33
CA GLU A 109 -1.06 -4.51 -5.51
C GLU A 109 -2.50 -4.00 -5.68
N LYS A 110 -2.89 -2.99 -4.90
CA LYS A 110 -4.23 -2.38 -4.98
C LYS A 110 -4.41 -1.48 -6.21
N LEU A 111 -3.36 -0.77 -6.64
CA LEU A 111 -3.41 0.13 -7.79
C LEU A 111 -3.44 -0.62 -9.14
N PHE A 112 -2.73 -1.74 -9.23
CA PHE A 112 -2.63 -2.57 -10.43
C PHE A 112 -3.56 -3.79 -10.38
N LEU A 113 -4.49 -3.83 -9.42
CA LEU A 113 -5.54 -4.85 -9.39
C LEU A 113 -6.39 -4.76 -10.68
N GLY A 114 -6.65 -5.92 -11.28
CA GLY A 114 -7.45 -6.02 -12.50
C GLY A 114 -6.67 -6.42 -13.75
N ASP A 115 -5.46 -6.95 -13.61
CA ASP A 115 -4.80 -7.65 -14.71
C ASP A 115 -5.59 -8.94 -15.08
N PRO A 116 -5.89 -9.15 -16.37
CA PRO A 116 -6.69 -10.28 -16.82
C PRO A 116 -5.89 -11.59 -16.74
N CYS A 117 -4.57 -11.53 -16.83
CA CYS A 117 -3.66 -12.67 -16.80
C CYS A 117 -2.50 -12.44 -15.83
N TYR A 118 -2.14 -13.47 -15.08
CA TYR A 118 -1.00 -13.46 -14.16
C TYR A 118 -0.07 -14.65 -14.42
N TYR A 119 1.24 -14.39 -14.44
CA TYR A 119 2.27 -15.41 -14.62
C TYR A 119 2.84 -15.90 -13.29
N SER A 120 2.80 -17.22 -13.07
CA SER A 120 3.45 -17.88 -11.95
C SER A 120 4.86 -18.35 -12.34
N THR A 121 5.88 -17.68 -11.80
CA THR A 121 7.30 -18.07 -11.94
C THR A 121 7.57 -19.47 -11.40
N VAL A 122 6.95 -19.85 -10.28
CA VAL A 122 7.15 -21.15 -9.61
C VAL A 122 6.65 -22.32 -10.46
N ARG A 123 5.55 -22.11 -11.19
CA ARG A 123 4.91 -23.18 -11.98
C ARG A 123 5.15 -23.07 -13.48
N ASN A 124 5.80 -22.00 -13.94
CA ASN A 124 5.93 -21.63 -15.35
C ASN A 124 4.58 -21.65 -16.09
N ARG A 125 3.56 -21.00 -15.49
CA ARG A 125 2.18 -21.01 -16.00
C ARG A 125 1.58 -19.61 -16.05
N VAL A 126 0.77 -19.35 -17.06
CA VAL A 126 -0.10 -18.15 -17.12
C VAL A 126 -1.51 -18.57 -16.76
N TYR A 127 -2.11 -17.83 -15.84
CA TYR A 127 -3.51 -17.97 -15.45
C TYR A 127 -4.27 -16.73 -15.89
N CYS A 128 -5.23 -16.88 -16.78
CA CYS A 128 -6.12 -15.81 -17.21
C CYS A 128 -7.50 -16.00 -16.58
N ASN A 129 -8.01 -14.93 -15.96
CA ASN A 129 -9.13 -14.96 -15.03
C ASN A 129 -10.48 -15.13 -15.72
N ARG A 130 -11.33 -15.97 -15.13
CA ARG A 130 -12.73 -16.24 -15.53
C ARG A 130 -13.64 -15.02 -15.58
N LYS A 131 -13.31 -13.93 -14.87
CA LYS A 131 -14.15 -12.72 -14.78
C LYS A 131 -14.16 -11.86 -16.05
N TYR A 132 -13.31 -12.16 -17.02
CA TYR A 132 -13.25 -11.46 -18.30
C TYR A 132 -14.04 -12.22 -19.38
N SER A 133 -14.42 -11.52 -20.45
CA SER A 133 -15.27 -12.05 -21.53
C SER A 133 -14.72 -13.33 -22.19
N GLU A 134 -13.42 -13.58 -22.09
CA GLU A 134 -12.73 -14.71 -22.71
C GLU A 134 -12.64 -15.97 -21.82
N GLY A 135 -13.12 -15.90 -20.57
CA GLY A 135 -13.19 -17.05 -19.66
C GLY A 135 -11.86 -17.48 -19.05
N GLU A 136 -11.88 -18.55 -18.27
CA GLU A 136 -10.71 -19.08 -17.55
C GLU A 136 -9.80 -19.88 -18.49
N LEU A 137 -8.51 -19.60 -18.46
CA LEU A 137 -7.51 -20.37 -19.20
C LEU A 137 -6.21 -20.45 -18.41
N THR A 138 -5.61 -21.63 -18.43
CA THR A 138 -4.25 -21.86 -17.94
C THR A 138 -3.39 -22.30 -19.12
N ILE A 139 -2.28 -21.61 -19.35
CA ILE A 139 -1.25 -22.03 -20.31
C ILE A 139 -0.03 -22.53 -19.54
N GLU A 140 0.42 -23.72 -19.91
CA GLU A 140 1.70 -24.29 -19.47
C GLU A 140 2.79 -23.90 -20.47
N ASP A 141 3.99 -23.61 -19.97
CA ASP A 141 5.18 -23.26 -20.78
C ASP A 141 4.92 -22.17 -21.85
N PRO A 142 4.43 -20.99 -21.42
CA PRO A 142 4.05 -19.93 -22.36
C PRO A 142 5.26 -19.44 -23.18
N GLN A 143 5.04 -19.22 -24.48
CA GLN A 143 6.06 -18.76 -25.42
C GLN A 143 6.02 -17.22 -25.53
N MET A 144 7.10 -16.55 -25.16
CA MET A 144 7.21 -15.08 -25.25
C MET A 144 7.84 -14.57 -26.56
N ASN A 145 8.25 -15.46 -27.47
CA ASN A 145 8.95 -15.09 -28.70
C ASN A 145 8.00 -14.53 -29.78
N ASN A 146 6.73 -14.95 -29.80
CA ASN A 146 5.74 -14.52 -30.78
C ASN A 146 4.38 -14.31 -30.11
N CYS A 147 4.11 -13.09 -29.65
CA CYS A 147 2.82 -12.78 -29.00
C CYS A 147 1.63 -12.98 -29.92
N SER A 148 1.77 -12.75 -31.23
CA SER A 148 0.71 -12.98 -32.22
C SER A 148 0.25 -14.43 -32.33
N SER A 149 0.98 -15.39 -31.74
CA SER A 149 0.55 -16.80 -31.69
C SER A 149 -0.63 -17.05 -30.75
N TYR A 150 -0.91 -16.15 -29.82
CA TYR A 150 -2.05 -16.27 -28.91
C TYR A 150 -3.34 -15.77 -29.58
N GLU A 151 -4.35 -16.64 -29.63
CA GLU A 151 -5.69 -16.30 -30.18
C GLU A 151 -6.45 -15.30 -29.30
N ARG A 152 -6.29 -15.43 -27.97
CA ARG A 152 -6.91 -14.56 -26.97
C ARG A 152 -6.20 -13.22 -26.83
N ASN A 153 -6.96 -12.14 -26.67
CA ASN A 153 -6.39 -10.81 -26.61
C ASN A 153 -5.62 -10.58 -25.30
N ASP A 154 -6.18 -11.01 -24.18
CA ASP A 154 -5.54 -10.83 -22.87
C ASP A 154 -4.18 -11.54 -22.77
N LEU A 155 -4.04 -12.70 -23.40
CA LEU A 155 -2.76 -13.41 -23.52
C LEU A 155 -1.75 -12.72 -24.43
N ARG A 156 -2.21 -12.12 -25.54
CA ARG A 156 -1.32 -11.30 -26.39
C ARG A 156 -0.79 -10.11 -25.61
N GLU A 157 -1.66 -9.41 -24.89
CA GLU A 157 -1.31 -8.26 -24.07
C GLU A 157 -0.37 -8.66 -22.92
N TRP A 158 -0.65 -9.76 -22.22
CA TRP A 158 0.26 -10.34 -21.23
C TRP A 158 1.65 -10.63 -21.82
N CYS A 159 1.71 -11.20 -23.03
CA CYS A 159 2.98 -11.49 -23.70
C CYS A 159 3.77 -10.21 -23.99
N HIS A 160 3.13 -9.15 -24.52
CA HIS A 160 3.79 -7.86 -24.76
C HIS A 160 4.26 -7.19 -23.46
N PHE A 161 3.45 -7.29 -22.40
CA PHE A 161 3.82 -6.86 -21.05
C PHE A 161 5.09 -7.59 -20.56
N GLU A 162 5.12 -8.93 -20.57
CA GLU A 162 6.26 -9.71 -20.07
C GLU A 162 7.53 -9.48 -20.90
N ARG A 163 7.41 -9.36 -22.22
CA ARG A 163 8.54 -9.01 -23.09
C ARG A 163 9.11 -7.66 -22.71
N THR A 164 8.24 -6.67 -22.46
CA THR A 164 8.67 -5.35 -21.99
C THR A 164 9.31 -5.45 -20.60
N ALA A 165 8.82 -6.28 -19.69
CA ALA A 165 9.43 -6.42 -18.37
C ALA A 165 10.81 -7.12 -18.42
N ARG A 166 10.99 -8.14 -19.27
CA ARG A 166 12.15 -9.05 -19.22
C ARG A 166 13.21 -8.81 -20.29
N ILE A 167 12.83 -8.42 -21.50
CA ILE A 167 13.77 -8.25 -22.60
C ILE A 167 14.43 -6.88 -22.48
N ALA A 168 15.76 -6.87 -22.46
CA ALA A 168 16.54 -5.64 -22.42
C ALA A 168 16.16 -4.75 -23.62
N TYR A 169 15.89 -3.46 -23.34
CA TYR A 169 15.52 -2.44 -24.33
C TYR A 169 14.20 -2.66 -25.10
N ALA A 170 13.45 -3.74 -24.87
CA ALA A 170 12.11 -3.89 -25.43
C ALA A 170 11.12 -2.92 -24.76
N HIS A 171 10.31 -2.23 -25.56
CA HIS A 171 9.17 -1.43 -25.13
C HIS A 171 8.03 -1.72 -26.11
N GLU A 172 7.08 -2.54 -25.67
CA GLU A 172 5.97 -3.03 -26.50
C GLU A 172 4.60 -2.65 -25.90
N CYS A 173 4.56 -1.68 -24.97
CA CYS A 173 3.33 -1.27 -24.28
C CYS A 173 2.27 -0.70 -25.23
N ASP A 174 2.66 -0.12 -26.38
CA ASP A 174 1.73 0.36 -27.42
C ASP A 174 0.88 -0.75 -28.06
N GLN A 175 1.25 -2.02 -27.86
CA GLN A 175 0.46 -3.18 -28.33
C GLN A 175 -0.64 -3.59 -27.33
N ILE A 176 -0.74 -2.90 -26.19
CA ILE A 176 -1.64 -3.24 -25.09
C ILE A 176 -2.81 -2.25 -25.06
N THR A 177 -4.03 -2.78 -25.15
CA THR A 177 -5.26 -1.98 -25.14
C THR A 177 -5.94 -1.97 -23.77
N HIS A 178 -5.78 -3.01 -22.95
CA HIS A 178 -6.34 -3.03 -21.60
C HIS A 178 -5.67 -1.97 -20.71
N PRO A 179 -6.43 -1.04 -20.12
CA PRO A 179 -5.87 0.15 -19.47
C PRO A 179 -4.97 -0.18 -18.27
N VAL A 180 -5.35 -1.19 -17.46
CA VAL A 180 -4.54 -1.61 -16.30
C VAL A 180 -3.22 -2.25 -16.74
N VAL A 181 -3.27 -3.11 -17.77
CA VAL A 181 -2.10 -3.83 -18.27
C VAL A 181 -1.15 -2.86 -18.97
N TYR A 182 -1.69 -1.87 -19.68
CA TYR A 182 -0.92 -0.79 -20.30
C TYR A 182 -0.15 0.01 -19.26
N ASP A 183 -0.83 0.52 -18.22
CA ASP A 183 -0.18 1.28 -17.16
C ASP A 183 0.85 0.43 -16.39
N ASN A 184 0.55 -0.85 -16.15
CA ASN A 184 1.47 -1.79 -15.51
C ASN A 184 2.72 -2.04 -16.39
N CYS A 185 2.55 -2.11 -17.71
CA CYS A 185 3.65 -2.21 -18.67
C CYS A 185 4.56 -1.00 -18.62
N GLU A 186 4.00 0.21 -18.67
CA GLU A 186 4.78 1.45 -18.60
C GLU A 186 5.48 1.62 -17.24
N TYR A 187 4.82 1.25 -16.14
CA TYR A 187 5.41 1.20 -14.80
C TYR A 187 6.63 0.28 -14.74
N ASN A 188 6.49 -0.97 -15.20
CA ASN A 188 7.60 -1.93 -15.24
C ASN A 188 8.72 -1.48 -16.17
N TYR A 189 8.40 -0.85 -17.30
CA TYR A 189 9.39 -0.29 -18.20
C TYR A 189 10.19 0.84 -17.53
N ALA A 190 9.52 1.77 -16.84
CA ALA A 190 10.17 2.85 -16.09
C ALA A 190 11.12 2.31 -15.02
N ILE A 191 10.70 1.27 -14.27
CA ILE A 191 11.55 0.58 -13.29
C ILE A 191 12.75 -0.08 -13.94
N LYS A 192 12.53 -0.81 -15.05
CA LYS A 192 13.60 -1.47 -15.80
C LYS A 192 14.65 -0.46 -16.28
N MET A 193 14.20 0.69 -16.78
CA MET A 193 15.07 1.77 -17.26
C MET A 193 15.67 2.62 -16.13
N LYS A 194 15.09 2.57 -14.93
CA LYS A 194 15.47 3.38 -13.76
C LYS A 194 15.44 4.89 -14.07
N ASP A 195 14.47 5.35 -14.86
CA ASP A 195 14.32 6.76 -15.24
C ASP A 195 12.86 7.20 -15.06
N ILE A 196 12.66 8.19 -14.18
CA ILE A 196 11.36 8.75 -13.79
C ILE A 196 10.59 9.36 -14.97
N LYS A 197 11.28 9.77 -16.05
CA LYS A 197 10.63 10.36 -17.23
C LYS A 197 9.66 9.38 -17.89
N TYR A 198 9.94 8.08 -17.82
CA TYR A 198 9.07 7.05 -18.40
C TYR A 198 7.74 6.90 -17.63
N CYS A 199 7.64 7.34 -16.37
CA CYS A 199 6.37 7.34 -15.65
C CYS A 199 5.31 8.26 -16.31
N SER A 200 5.71 9.22 -17.14
CA SER A 200 4.78 10.14 -17.80
C SER A 200 3.83 9.47 -18.80
N ALA A 201 4.18 8.27 -19.30
CA ALA A 201 3.34 7.48 -20.20
C ALA A 201 2.15 6.79 -19.48
N ILE A 202 2.24 6.59 -18.16
CA ILE A 202 1.17 5.99 -17.35
C ILE A 202 -0.03 6.94 -17.34
N LYS A 203 -1.21 6.41 -17.69
CA LYS A 203 -2.43 7.20 -17.89
C LYS A 203 -3.14 7.50 -16.58
N GLU A 204 -3.25 6.53 -15.69
CA GLU A 204 -3.93 6.72 -14.41
C GLU A 204 -3.05 7.53 -13.42
N PRO A 205 -3.53 8.67 -12.89
CA PRO A 205 -2.72 9.55 -12.03
C PRO A 205 -2.16 8.86 -10.78
N GLU A 206 -2.94 7.99 -10.14
CA GLU A 206 -2.51 7.28 -8.93
C GLU A 206 -1.35 6.31 -9.21
N ARG A 207 -1.42 5.56 -10.33
CA ARG A 207 -0.35 4.65 -10.78
C ARG A 207 0.89 5.41 -11.22
N GLN A 208 0.70 6.55 -11.90
CA GLN A 208 1.80 7.43 -12.26
C GLN A 208 2.52 7.95 -11.00
N ASN A 209 1.77 8.33 -9.96
CA ASN A 209 2.34 8.76 -8.69
C ASN A 209 3.14 7.63 -8.02
N MET A 210 2.59 6.41 -8.00
CA MET A 210 3.31 5.21 -7.52
C MET A 210 4.64 5.01 -8.25
N CYS A 211 4.65 5.10 -9.58
CA CYS A 211 5.87 5.03 -10.38
C CYS A 211 6.93 6.05 -9.96
N LYS A 212 6.51 7.31 -9.80
CA LYS A 212 7.40 8.41 -9.42
C LYS A 212 7.99 8.20 -8.03
N VAL A 213 7.13 7.98 -7.03
CA VAL A 213 7.55 7.75 -5.64
C VAL A 213 8.49 6.55 -5.56
N TYR A 214 8.15 5.43 -6.21
CA TYR A 214 9.01 4.24 -6.22
C TYR A 214 10.42 4.56 -6.74
N LEU A 215 10.53 5.23 -7.88
CA LEU A 215 11.83 5.54 -8.49
C LEU A 215 12.62 6.58 -7.71
N GLU A 216 11.96 7.61 -7.17
CA GLU A 216 12.60 8.60 -6.30
C GLU A 216 13.18 7.95 -5.05
N MET A 217 12.45 7.00 -4.43
CA MET A 217 12.91 6.28 -3.26
C MET A 217 14.06 5.31 -3.60
N VAL A 218 13.99 4.62 -4.74
CA VAL A 218 15.08 3.77 -5.23
C VAL A 218 16.34 4.59 -5.53
N GLU A 219 16.22 5.82 -6.05
CA GLU A 219 17.36 6.71 -6.27
C GLU A 219 17.95 7.20 -4.94
N LYS A 220 17.09 7.63 -4.02
CA LYS A 220 17.47 8.19 -2.72
C LYS A 220 18.17 7.20 -1.79
N TYR A 221 17.85 5.91 -1.87
CA TYR A 221 18.31 4.88 -0.93
C TYR A 221 19.21 3.79 -1.55
N LYS A 222 19.76 4.03 -2.75
CA LYS A 222 20.87 3.23 -3.31
C LYS A 222 22.18 3.46 -2.57
#